data_AF-A0A9D2E0I4-F1
#
_entry.id   AF-A0A9D2E0I4-F1
#
_cell.length_a   1.000
_cell.length_b   1.000
_cell.length_c   1.000
_cell.angle_alpha   90.00
_cell.angle_beta   90.00
_cell.angle_gamma   90.00
#
_symmetry.space_group_name_H-M   'P 1'
#
loop_
_entity.id
_entity.type
_entity.pdbx_description
1 polymer ?
#
loop_
_entity_poly.entity_id
_entity_poly.type
_entity_poly.pdbx_seq_one_letter_code
_entity_poly.pdbx_strand_id
1 'polypeptide(L)' 'MKKQLKLKGHIIDSLVLSKLLDEISDLGIECYATDIKVGKRREDNSEATFVIETDDSKKMTEAIKLAKEQGAYDN' A
#
# COMPACT_ATOMS: atom_id res chain seq x y z
N MET A 1 10.51 12.81 -1.43
CA MET A 1 11.08 11.45 -1.56
C MET A 1 9.97 10.47 -1.92
N LYS A 2 10.28 9.40 -2.64
CA LYS A 2 9.31 8.39 -3.08
C LYS A 2 9.73 7.02 -2.57
N LYS A 3 8.79 6.22 -2.09
CA LYS A 3 9.01 4.82 -1.70
C LYS A 3 7.94 3.95 -2.34
N GLN A 4 8.38 2.89 -3.02
CA GLN A 4 7.50 1.91 -3.64
C GLN A 4 7.43 0.65 -2.77
N LEU A 5 6.22 0.13 -2.56
CA LEU A 5 5.94 -1.06 -1.78
C LEU A 5 4.92 -1.94 -2.52
N LYS A 6 4.84 -3.20 -2.11
CA LYS A 6 3.88 -4.19 -2.63
C LYS A 6 3.00 -4.75 -1.52
N LEU A 7 1.78 -5.11 -1.88
CA LEU A 7 0.86 -5.93 -1.09
C LEU A 7 0.44 -7.15 -1.90
N LYS A 8 0.30 -8.30 -1.25
CA LYS A 8 -0.17 -9.53 -1.87
C LYS A 8 -1.16 -10.26 -0.97
N GLY A 9 -2.26 -10.73 -1.55
CA GLY A 9 -3.30 -11.46 -0.83
C GLY A 9 -4.69 -11.25 -1.43
N HIS A 10 -5.73 -11.43 -0.61
CA HIS A 10 -7.11 -11.14 -0.99
C HIS A 10 -7.40 -9.63 -0.94
N ILE A 11 -6.79 -8.85 -1.86
CA ILE A 11 -6.85 -7.38 -1.83
C ILE A 11 -8.28 -6.86 -1.99
N ILE A 12 -9.07 -7.46 -2.89
CA ILE A 12 -10.45 -7.03 -3.15
C ILE A 12 -11.37 -7.33 -1.95
N ASP A 13 -11.33 -8.57 -1.44
CA ASP A 13 -12.24 -8.98 -0.37
C ASP A 13 -11.91 -8.32 0.97
N SER A 14 -10.61 -8.10 1.27
CA SER A 14 -10.17 -7.50 2.54
C SER A 14 -10.25 -5.98 2.55
N LEU A 15 -10.29 -5.35 1.37
CA LEU A 15 -10.12 -3.91 1.18
C LEU A 15 -8.81 -3.38 1.79
N VAL A 16 -7.80 -4.24 1.97
CA VAL A 16 -6.56 -3.88 2.66
C VAL A 16 -5.82 -2.76 1.96
N LEU A 17 -5.79 -2.76 0.61
CA LEU A 17 -5.12 -1.72 -0.15
C LEU A 17 -5.84 -0.38 0.03
N SER A 18 -7.16 -0.31 -0.18
CA SER A 18 -7.89 0.95 -0.07
C SER A 18 -7.79 1.53 1.34
N LYS A 19 -7.96 0.71 2.39
CA LYS A 19 -7.80 1.15 3.77
C LYS A 19 -6.40 1.69 4.05
N LEU A 20 -5.37 1.02 3.55
CA LEU A 20 -3.99 1.49 3.71
C LEU A 20 -3.75 2.83 3.00
N LEU A 21 -4.25 2.99 1.78
CA LEU A 21 -4.12 4.26 1.05
C LEU A 21 -4.84 5.40 1.77
N ASP A 22 -6.05 5.15 2.29
CA ASP A 22 -6.83 6.12 3.05
C ASP A 22 -6.12 6.49 4.36
N GLU A 23 -5.66 5.50 5.15
CA GLU A 23 -4.93 5.72 6.40
C GLU A 23 -3.65 6.55 6.20
N ILE A 24 -2.91 6.31 5.12
CA ILE A 24 -1.71 7.12 4.80
C ILE A 24 -2.12 8.53 4.35
N SER A 25 -3.18 8.65 3.56
CA SER A 25 -3.68 9.95 3.07
C SER A 25 -4.19 10.83 4.20
N ASP A 26 -4.82 10.23 5.23
CA ASP A 26 -5.28 10.91 6.45
C ASP A 26 -4.12 11.53 7.27
N LEU A 27 -2.89 11.03 7.10
CA LEU A 27 -1.67 11.64 7.66
C LEU A 27 -1.15 12.84 6.83
N GLY A 28 -1.86 13.20 5.76
CA GLY A 28 -1.47 14.22 4.80
C GLY A 28 -0.23 13.82 4.00
N ILE A 29 -0.14 12.54 3.63
CA ILE A 29 0.94 11.96 2.83
C ILE A 29 0.34 11.51 1.50
N GLU A 30 0.98 11.88 0.38
CA GLU A 30 0.52 11.45 -0.93
C GLU A 30 0.76 9.95 -1.10
N CYS A 31 -0.27 9.20 -1.48
CA CYS A 31 -0.18 7.75 -1.62
C CYS A 31 -1.11 7.26 -2.73
N TYR A 32 -0.59 6.44 -3.64
CA TYR A 32 -1.37 5.96 -4.79
C TYR A 32 -0.88 4.61 -5.32
N ALA A 33 -1.81 3.81 -5.85
CA ALA A 33 -1.49 2.55 -6.52
C ALA A 33 -0.90 2.81 -7.92
N THR A 34 0.15 2.08 -8.28
CA THR A 34 0.81 2.15 -9.60
C THR A 34 0.55 0.92 -10.47
N ASP A 35 0.30 -0.24 -9.86
CA ASP A 35 -0.05 -1.47 -10.55
C ASP A 35 -0.97 -2.33 -9.68
N ILE A 36 -1.98 -2.95 -10.27
CA ILE A 36 -2.87 -3.88 -9.57
C ILE A 36 -3.10 -5.10 -10.47
N LYS A 37 -2.65 -6.25 -10.00
CA LYS A 37 -2.89 -7.56 -10.60
C LYS A 37 -3.96 -8.28 -9.80
N VAL A 38 -5.14 -8.37 -10.39
CA VAL A 38 -6.28 -9.05 -9.77
C VAL A 38 -6.26 -10.53 -10.13
N GLY A 39 -6.40 -11.38 -9.11
CA GLY A 39 -6.59 -12.81 -9.29
C GLY A 39 -7.83 -13.11 -10.16
N LYS A 40 -7.79 -14.14 -11.00
CA LYS A 40 -8.91 -14.44 -11.92
C LYS A 40 -10.10 -15.04 -11.18
N ARG A 41 -9.83 -15.74 -10.08
CA ARG A 41 -10.82 -16.37 -9.19
C ARG A 41 -10.69 -15.77 -7.79
N ARG A 42 -11.73 -15.94 -6.97
CA ARG A 42 -11.77 -15.47 -5.57
C ARG A 42 -10.63 -16.02 -4.71
N GLU A 43 -10.24 -17.27 -4.99
CA GLU A 43 -9.15 -17.97 -4.32
C GLU A 43 -7.75 -17.54 -4.80
N ASP A 44 -7.67 -16.85 -5.94
CA ASP A 44 -6.41 -16.38 -6.48
C ASP A 44 -5.95 -15.12 -5.73
N ASN A 45 -4.68 -15.11 -5.32
CA ASN A 45 -4.09 -13.92 -4.74
C ASN A 45 -4.02 -12.79 -5.77
N SER A 46 -4.39 -11.59 -5.32
CA SER A 46 -4.10 -10.35 -6.01
C SER A 46 -2.78 -9.76 -5.49
N GLU A 47 -2.12 -8.96 -6.30
CA GLU A 47 -0.92 -8.22 -5.94
C GLU A 47 -1.08 -6.77 -6.37
N ALA A 48 -0.72 -5.83 -5.51
CA ALA A 48 -0.74 -4.41 -5.82
C ALA A 48 0.62 -3.79 -5.50
N THR A 49 1.03 -2.88 -6.35
CA THR A 49 2.18 -2.02 -6.14
C THR A 49 1.68 -0.60 -5.93
N PHE A 50 2.23 0.11 -4.96
CA PHE A 50 1.84 1.47 -4.62
C PHE A 50 3.05 2.29 -4.22
N VAL A 51 2.89 3.61 -4.23
CA VAL A 51 3.93 4.58 -3.93
C VAL A 51 3.46 5.50 -2.80
N ILE A 52 4.36 5.77 -1.87
CA ILE A 52 4.24 6.78 -0.82
C ILE A 52 5.17 7.94 -1.19
N GLU A 53 4.66 9.17 -1.18
CA GLU A 53 5.42 10.38 -1.47
C GLU A 53 5.24 11.43 -0.37
N THR A 54 6.37 11.88 0.16
CA THR A 54 6.43 12.98 1.14
C THR A 54 7.83 13.60 1.10
N ASP A 55 7.99 14.85 1.50
CA ASP A 55 9.28 15.51 1.69
C ASP A 55 9.82 15.35 3.12
N ASP A 56 9.01 14.87 4.06
CA ASP A 56 9.37 14.64 5.46
C ASP A 56 9.81 13.18 5.71
N SER A 57 11.04 13.01 6.20
CA SER A 57 11.64 11.69 6.49
C SER A 57 10.98 10.95 7.66
N LYS A 58 10.42 11.67 8.63
CA LYS A 58 9.68 11.09 9.76
C LYS A 58 8.34 10.55 9.28
N LYS A 59 7.59 11.35 8.51
CA LYS A 59 6.34 10.92 7.87
C LYS A 59 6.55 9.70 6.98
N MET A 60 7.64 9.70 6.19
CA MET A 60 8.01 8.54 5.37
C MET A 60 8.22 7.28 6.22
N THR A 61 8.94 7.40 7.32
CA THR A 61 9.23 6.26 8.22
C THR A 61 7.95 5.73 8.86
N GLU A 62 7.06 6.62 9.30
CA GLU A 62 5.76 6.27 9.88
C GLU A 62 4.85 5.57 8.86
N ALA A 63 4.72 6.12 7.65
CA ALA A 63 3.90 5.53 6.59
C ALA A 63 4.42 4.15 6.16
N ILE A 64 5.74 3.97 6.05
CA ILE A 64 6.35 2.65 5.77
C ILE A 64 6.04 1.67 6.90
N LYS A 65 6.13 2.10 8.16
CA LYS A 65 5.83 1.24 9.31
C LYS A 65 4.37 0.77 9.26
N LEU A 66 3.43 1.68 9.08
CA LEU A 66 2.00 1.39 8.96
C LEU A 66 1.73 0.42 7.80
N ALA A 67 2.33 0.68 6.63
CA ALA A 67 2.23 -0.23 5.48
C ALA A 67 2.75 -1.64 5.80
N LYS A 68 3.89 -1.77 6.48
CA LYS A 68 4.46 -3.07 6.87
C LYS A 68 3.60 -3.81 7.91
N GLU A 69 2.95 -3.10 8.82
CA GLU A 69 1.99 -3.68 9.77
C GLU A 69 0.76 -4.27 9.06
N GLN A 70 0.37 -3.70 7.90
CA GLN A 70 -0.68 -4.24 7.02
C GLN A 70 -0.16 -5.32 6.03
N GLY A 71 1.08 -5.76 6.18
CA GLY A 71 1.69 -6.82 5.36
C GLY A 71 2.35 -6.34 4.06
N ALA A 72 2.58 -5.04 3.90
CA ALA A 72 3.33 -4.54 2.75
C ALA A 72 4.82 -4.93 2.84
N TYR A 73 5.45 -5.17 1.71
CA TYR A 73 6.86 -5.51 1.59
C TYR A 73 7.56 -4.64 0.55
N ASP A 74 8.88 -4.55 0.67
CA ASP A 74 9.72 -3.82 -0.27
C ASP A 74 9.61 -4.42 -1.69
N ASN A 75 9.43 -3.55 -2.70
CA ASN A 75 9.21 -3.93 -4.11
C ASN A 75 10.36 -4.78 -4.70
#